data_AF-W7YYE8-F1
#
_entry.id   AF-W7YYE8-F1
#
_cell.length_a   1.000
_cell.length_b   1.000
_cell.length_c   1.000
_cell.angle_alpha   90.00
_cell.angle_beta   90.00
_cell.angle_gamma   90.00
#
_symmetry.space_group_name_H-M   'P 1'
#
loop_
_entity.id
_entity.type
_entity.pdbx_description
1 polymer ?
#
loop_
_entity_poly.entity_id
_entity_poly.type
_entity_poly.pdbx_seq_one_letter_code
_entity_poly.pdbx_strand_id
1 'polypeptide(L)' 'MNEEHGMIRTNSAHGLRVGQTLDIIPNHICSTVNLHNEVYITNEEEGIRTLAVLARGKLA' A
#
# COMPACT_ATOMS: atom_id res chain seq x y z
N MET A 1 -5.31 -10.24 -9.56
CA MET A 1 -4.08 -9.43 -9.37
C MET A 1 -3.00 -10.10 -10.18
N ASN A 2 -2.23 -9.34 -10.95
CA ASN A 2 -0.96 -9.80 -11.49
C ASN A 2 0.17 -9.11 -10.71
N GLU A 3 1.43 -9.30 -11.09
CA GLU A 3 2.58 -8.80 -10.32
C GLU A 3 2.53 -7.28 -10.06
N GLU A 4 2.11 -6.48 -11.04
CA GLU A 4 2.14 -5.00 -10.98
C GLU A 4 0.77 -4.34 -11.20
N HIS A 5 -0.30 -5.12 -11.40
CA HIS A 5 -1.64 -4.62 -11.71
C HIS A 5 -2.73 -5.27 -10.85
N GLY A 6 -3.54 -4.40 -10.25
CA GLY A 6 -4.85 -4.74 -9.70
C GLY A 6 -5.95 -4.63 -10.75
N MET A 7 -7.07 -5.34 -10.51
CA MET A 7 -8.30 -5.17 -11.27
C MET A 7 -9.41 -4.80 -10.29
N ILE A 8 -10.07 -3.67 -10.53
CA ILE A 8 -11.23 -3.23 -9.75
C ILE A 8 -12.48 -3.57 -10.56
N ARG A 9 -13.41 -4.30 -9.95
CA ARG A 9 -14.73 -4.56 -10.54
C ARG A 9 -15.73 -3.58 -9.95
N THR A 10 -16.53 -2.96 -10.80
CA THR A 10 -17.59 -2.05 -10.40
C THR A 10 -18.92 -2.55 -10.94
N ASN A 11 -19.99 -2.37 -10.17
CA ASN A 11 -21.34 -2.80 -10.58
C ASN A 11 -22.06 -1.72 -11.42
N SER A 12 -21.48 -0.53 -11.53
CA SER A 12 -22.00 0.62 -12.28
C SER A 12 -20.83 1.45 -12.82
N ALA A 13 -21.15 2.48 -13.63
CA ALA A 13 -20.16 3.44 -14.11
C ALA A 13 -19.38 4.04 -12.92
N HIS A 14 -18.05 4.01 -13.02
CA HIS A 14 -17.18 4.54 -11.99
C HIS A 14 -16.71 5.96 -12.34
N GLY A 15 -16.45 6.77 -11.32
CA GLY A 15 -15.86 8.11 -11.48
C GLY A 15 -14.33 8.11 -11.57
N LEU A 16 -13.68 6.94 -11.55
CA LEU A 16 -12.22 6.84 -11.57
C LEU A 16 -11.61 7.40 -12.86
N ARG A 17 -10.49 8.11 -12.72
CA ARG A 17 -9.73 8.67 -13.85
C ARG A 17 -8.29 8.20 -13.84
N VAL A 18 -7.65 8.17 -15.01
CA VAL A 18 -6.23 7.88 -15.14
C VAL A 18 -5.41 8.88 -14.30
N GLY A 19 -4.47 8.37 -13.52
CA GLY A 19 -3.65 9.17 -12.60
C GLY A 19 -4.27 9.38 -11.21
N GLN A 20 -5.49 8.89 -10.94
CA GLN A 20 -6.07 8.94 -9.61
C GLN A 20 -5.38 7.94 -8.66
N THR A 21 -4.90 8.42 -7.52
CA THR A 21 -4.39 7.59 -6.42
C THR A 21 -5.54 6.98 -5.63
N LEU A 22 -5.38 5.74 -5.21
CA LEU A 22 -6.33 4.99 -4.41
C LEU A 22 -5.65 4.43 -3.17
N ASP A 23 -6.35 4.47 -2.03
CA ASP A 23 -5.92 3.79 -0.82
C ASP A 23 -6.44 2.35 -0.81
N ILE A 24 -5.55 1.38 -0.59
CA ILE A 24 -5.88 -0.04 -0.57
C ILE A 24 -5.49 -0.61 0.78
N ILE A 25 -6.44 -1.24 1.47
CA ILE A 25 -6.17 -1.99 2.69
C ILE A 25 -5.64 -3.37 2.28
N PRO A 26 -4.41 -3.77 2.68
CA PRO A 26 -3.88 -5.07 2.33
C PRO A 26 -4.63 -6.19 3.05
N ASN A 27 -4.79 -7.34 2.38
CA ASN A 27 -5.42 -8.52 2.97
C ASN A 27 -4.61 -9.10 4.14
N HIS A 28 -3.28 -9.01 4.09
CA HIS A 28 -2.40 -9.52 5.13
C HIS A 28 -1.19 -8.61 5.33
N ILE A 29 -1.03 -8.12 6.57
CA ILE A 29 -0.04 -7.09 6.90
C ILE A 29 1.40 -7.61 6.82
N CYS A 30 1.68 -8.82 7.33
CA CYS A 30 3.04 -9.33 7.47
C CYS A 30 3.75 -9.44 6.12
N SER A 31 3.10 -10.05 5.13
CA SER A 31 3.65 -10.19 3.78
C SER A 31 3.77 -8.84 3.07
N THR A 32 2.80 -7.94 3.25
CA THR A 32 2.81 -6.62 2.62
C THR A 32 3.98 -5.77 3.12
N VAL A 33 4.15 -5.65 4.43
CA VAL A 33 5.26 -4.89 5.02
C VAL A 33 6.61 -5.49 4.63
N ASN A 34 6.73 -6.82 4.56
CA ASN A 34 7.97 -7.49 4.16
C ASN A 34 8.38 -7.28 2.69
N LEU A 35 7.48 -6.76 1.85
CA LEU A 35 7.78 -6.41 0.45
C LEU A 35 8.34 -4.99 0.30
N HIS A 36 8.29 -4.15 1.34
CA HIS A 36 8.67 -2.74 1.27
C HIS A 36 9.94 -2.48 2.09
N ASN A 37 10.86 -1.65 1.56
CA ASN A 37 12.06 -1.22 2.29
C ASN A 37 11.74 -0.23 3.42
N GLU A 38 10.70 0.57 3.24
CA GLU A 38 10.27 1.63 4.14
C GLU A 38 8.75 1.79 4.10
N VAL A 39 8.21 2.43 5.13
CA VAL A 39 6.79 2.78 5.24
C VAL A 39 6.64 4.27 5.57
N TYR A 40 5.58 4.88 5.06
CA TYR A 40 5.19 6.24 5.41
C TYR A 40 4.20 6.20 6.57
N ILE A 41 4.46 6.99 7.60
CA ILE A 41 3.56 7.18 8.75
C ILE A 41 3.10 8.63 8.72
N THR A 42 1.79 8.84 8.87
CA THR A 42 1.19 10.16 8.92
C THR A 42 0.37 10.30 10.20
N ASN A 43 0.42 11.49 10.80
CA ASN A 43 -0.49 11.94 11.85
C ASN A 43 -0.98 13.34 11.46
N GLU A 44 -2.22 13.70 11.81
CA GLU A 44 -2.81 15.01 11.52
C GLU A 44 -1.96 16.17 12.04
N GLU A 45 -1.23 15.96 13.15
CA GLU A 45 -0.39 17.00 13.77
C GLU A 45 1.08 17.00 13.29
N GLU A 46 1.65 15.83 12.97
CA GLU A 46 3.11 15.67 12.78
C GLU A 46 3.54 15.55 11.30
N GLY A 47 2.58 15.46 10.36
CA GLY A 47 2.89 15.29 8.93
C GLY A 47 3.40 13.88 8.58
N ILE A 48 3.98 13.74 7.39
CA ILE A 48 4.45 12.46 6.86
C ILE A 48 5.90 12.22 7.26
N ARG A 49 6.19 11.07 7.87
CA ARG A 49 7.54 10.59 8.17
C ARG A 49 7.78 9.21 7.56
N THR A 50 9.01 8.97 7.11
CA THR A 50 9.42 7.68 6.56
C THR A 50 10.14 6.86 7.62
N LEU A 51 9.81 5.56 7.72
CA LEU A 51 10.49 4.60 8.58
C LEU A 51 10.99 3.40 7.79
N ALA A 52 12.24 2.98 8.03
CA ALA A 52 12.80 1.77 7.43
C ALA A 52 12.21 0.49 8.05
N VAL A 53 11.96 -0.53 7.22
CA VAL A 53 11.60 -1.89 7.65
C VAL A 53 12.88 -2.68 7.91
N LEU A 54 13.51 -2.42 9.06
CA LEU A 54 14.85 -2.94 9.39
C LEU A 54 14.97 -4.48 9.34
N ALA A 55 13.89 -5.19 9.63
CA ALA A 55 13.84 -6.65 9.64
C ALA A 55 13.33 -7.26 8.32
N ARG A 56 13.21 -6.49 7.24
CA ARG A 56 12.75 -7.00 5.94
C ARG A 56 13.60 -8.20 5.49
N GLY A 57 12.93 -9.30 5.15
CA GLY A 57 13.56 -10.54 4.68
C GLY A 57 14.32 -11.30 5.77
N LYS A 58 14.21 -10.91 7.04
CA LYS A 58 14.78 -11.66 8.18
C LYS A 58 13.80 -12.75 8.61
N LEU A 59 13.88 -13.89 7.95
CA LEU A 59 13.11 -15.09 8.28
C LEU A 59 13.91 -15.95 9.27
N ALA A 60 13.20 -16.55 10.23
CA ALA A 60 13.76 -17.47 11.20
C ALA A 60 14.08 -18.84 10.57
#